data_AF-A0A9E5TGN7-F1
#
_entry.id   AF-A0A9E5TGN7-F1
#
_cell.length_a   1.000
_cell.length_b   1.000
_cell.length_c   1.000
_cell.angle_alpha   90.00
_cell.angle_beta   90.00
_cell.angle_gamma   90.00
#
_symmetry.space_group_name_H-M   'P 1'
#
loop_
_entity.id
_entity.type
_entity.pdbx_description
1 polymer ?
#
loop_
_entity_poly.entity_id
_entity_poly.type
_entity_poly.pdbx_seq_one_letter_code
_entity_poly.pdbx_strand_id
1 'polypeptide(L)' 'EATENAIYKAAETIRGIVGADVIGQNVVVEDGDITEYRVNVKVAFVVGGGVDED' A
#
# COMPACT_ATOMS: atom_id res chain seq x y z
N GLU A 1 13.20 2.93 0.40
CA GLU A 1 12.50 3.80 -0.57
C GLU A 1 11.20 3.22 -1.12
N ALA A 2 11.19 2.09 -1.86
CA ALA A 2 9.96 1.61 -2.52
C ALA A 2 8.77 1.38 -1.55
N THR A 3 9.02 0.77 -0.40
CA THR A 3 8.00 0.53 0.64
C THR A 3 7.46 1.83 1.25
N GLU A 4 8.34 2.81 1.45
CA GLU A 4 7.98 4.09 2.08
C GLU A 4 7.09 4.93 1.16
N ASN A 5 7.44 4.99 -0.13
CA ASN A 5 6.61 5.63 -1.16
C ASN A 5 5.26 4.95 -1.31
N ALA A 6 5.20 3.61 -1.21
CA ALA A 6 3.94 2.87 -1.29
C ALA A 6 3.03 3.17 -0.08
N ILE A 7 3.57 3.24 1.14
CA ILE A 7 2.81 3.59 2.35
C ILE A 7 2.37 5.06 2.28
N TYR A 8 3.24 5.98 1.86
CA TYR A 8 2.90 7.39 1.73
C TYR A 8 1.73 7.61 0.77
N LYS A 9 1.78 6.98 -0.40
CA LYS A 9 0.71 7.06 -1.41
C LYS A 9 -0.59 6.41 -0.95
N ALA A 10 -0.51 5.30 -0.20
CA ALA A 10 -1.69 4.69 0.41
C ALA A 10 -2.32 5.60 1.48
N ALA A 11 -1.49 6.30 2.28
CA ALA A 11 -1.93 7.23 3.32
C ALA A 11 -2.66 8.47 2.77
N GLU A 12 -2.40 8.88 1.53
CA GLU A 12 -3.13 9.97 0.87
C GLU A 12 -4.62 9.62 0.68
N THR A 13 -4.94 8.35 0.47
CA THR A 13 -6.31 7.88 0.17
C THR A 13 -6.97 7.21 1.38
N ILE A 14 -6.19 6.53 2.22
CA ILE A 14 -6.67 5.76 3.38
C ILE A 14 -6.19 6.44 4.65
N ARG A 15 -7.13 7.01 5.41
CA ARG A 15 -6.85 7.57 6.74
C ARG A 15 -6.83 6.46 7.79
N GLY A 16 -5.94 6.57 8.77
CA GLY A 16 -5.87 5.63 9.90
C GLY A 16 -5.05 4.37 9.65
N ILE A 17 -4.06 4.41 8.75
CA ILE A 17 -3.08 3.32 8.59
C ILE A 17 -2.31 3.14 9.90
N VAL A 18 -2.39 1.96 10.48
CA VAL A 18 -1.70 1.59 11.74
C VAL A 18 -0.54 0.65 11.52
N GLY A 19 -0.45 0.03 10.35
CA GLY A 19 0.65 -0.85 9.98
C GLY A 19 0.56 -1.30 8.53
N ALA A 20 1.68 -1.72 7.97
CA ALA A 20 1.74 -2.33 6.65
C ALA A 20 2.77 -3.46 6.62
N ASP A 21 2.35 -4.61 6.11
CA ASP A 21 3.18 -5.79 5.92
C ASP A 21 3.49 -5.96 4.44
N VAL A 22 4.78 -5.94 4.09
CA VAL A 22 5.22 -6.21 2.72
C VAL A 22 5.25 -7.73 2.52
N ILE A 23 4.35 -8.22 1.68
CA ILE A 23 4.24 -9.66 1.38
C ILE A 23 5.29 -10.07 0.35
N GLY A 24 5.61 -9.18 -0.58
CA GLY A 24 6.63 -9.46 -1.58
C GLY A 24 6.70 -8.40 -2.66
N GLN A 25 7.85 -8.36 -3.31
CA GLN A 25 8.12 -7.51 -4.46
C GLN A 25 8.34 -8.37 -5.68
N ASN A 26 7.69 -8.00 -6.79
CA ASN A 26 7.86 -8.63 -8.09
C ASN A 26 8.21 -7.56 -9.12
N VAL A 27 8.91 -7.97 -10.17
CA VAL A 27 9.28 -7.10 -11.29
C VAL A 27 8.75 -7.69 -12.58
N VAL A 28 8.25 -6.84 -13.47
CA VAL A 28 7.91 -7.22 -14.83
C VAL A 28 9.14 -6.94 -15.70
N VAL A 29 9.57 -7.95 -16.44
CA VAL A 29 10.72 -7.87 -17.36
C VAL A 29 10.22 -8.13 -18.76
N GLU A 30 10.47 -7.19 -19.66
CA GLU A 30 10.13 -7.30 -21.08
C GLU A 30 11.39 -6.97 -21.88
N ASP A 31 11.68 -7.79 -22.90
CA ASP A 31 12.89 -7.67 -23.74
C ASP A 31 14.23 -7.60 -22.99
N GLY A 32 14.27 -8.10 -21.75
CA GLY A 32 15.46 -8.10 -20.89
C GLY A 32 15.61 -6.88 -19.99
N ASP A 33 14.70 -5.90 -20.12
CA ASP A 33 14.65 -4.70 -19.29
C ASP A 33 13.50 -4.78 -18.28
N ILE A 34 13.72 -4.26 -17.08
CA ILE A 34 12.67 -4.16 -16.06
C ILE A 34 11.74 -3.02 -16.45
N THR A 35 10.49 -3.35 -16.81
CA THR A 35 9.49 -2.37 -17.23
C THR A 35 8.63 -1.87 -16.07
N GLU A 36 8.45 -2.69 -15.02
CA GLU A 36 7.62 -2.30 -13.88
C GLU A 36 8.05 -2.94 -12.56
N TYR A 37 7.97 -2.18 -11.48
CA TYR A 37 8.18 -2.66 -10.11
C TYR A 37 6.85 -2.73 -9.38
N ARG A 38 6.46 -3.92 -8.94
CA ARG A 38 5.22 -4.17 -8.19
C ARG A 38 5.55 -4.59 -6.77
N VAL A 39 4.97 -3.91 -5.80
CA VAL A 39 5.08 -4.28 -4.38
C VAL A 39 3.70 -4.68 -3.87
N ASN A 40 3.59 -5.88 -3.33
CA ASN A 40 2.38 -6.36 -2.68
C ASN A 40 2.48 -6.07 -1.19
N VAL A 41 1.59 -5.21 -0.70
CA VAL A 41 1.50 -4.83 0.71
C VAL A 41 0.12 -5.13 1.26
N LYS A 42 0.05 -5.66 2.48
CA LYS A 42 -1.15 -5.69 3.31
C LYS A 42 -1.12 -4.46 4.20
N VAL A 43 -2.17 -3.64 4.13
CA VAL A 43 -2.28 -2.43 4.95
C VAL A 43 -3.38 -2.65 5.98
N ALA A 44 -3.04 -2.49 7.26
CA ALA A 44 -4.00 -2.48 8.34
C ALA A 44 -4.39 -1.01 8.64
N PHE A 45 -5.68 -0.73 8.63
CA PHE A 45 -6.21 0.60 8.95
C PHE A 45 -7.43 0.49 9.86
N VAL A 46 -7.58 1.48 10.74
CA VAL A 46 -8.74 1.58 11.62
C VAL A 46 -9.85 2.31 10.89
N VAL A 47 -10.99 1.65 10.69
CA VAL A 47 -12.20 2.28 10.19
C VAL A 47 -12.90 2.92 11.38
N GLY A 48 -12.83 4.25 11.48
CA GLY A 48 -13.72 5.00 12.35
C GLY A 48 -15.13 4.89 11.78
N GLY A 49 -15.96 4.05 12.39
CA GLY A 49 -17.39 4.00 12.11
C GLY A 49 -17.97 5.41 12.31
N GLY A 50 -18.68 5.89 11.28
CA GLY A 50 -19.54 7.05 11.43
C GLY A 50 -20.49 6.79 12.58
N VAL A 51 -20.46 7.71 13.54
CA VAL A 51 -21.52 7.89 14.52
C VAL A 51 -22.74 8.42 13.76
N ASP A 52 -23.66 7.54 13.41
CA ASP A 52 -25.04 7.90 13.11
C ASP A 52 -25.92 6.90 13.88
N GLU A 53 -25.98 7.08 15.21
CA GLU A 53 -27.08 6.61 16.05
C GLU A 53 -27.93 7.85 16.35
N ASP A 54 -29.12 7.92 15.76
CA ASP A 54 -30.15 8.98 15.89
C ASP A 54 -30.54 9.30 17.35
#